data_AF-A0A940VYD0-F1
#
_entry.id   AF-A0A940VYD0-F1
#
_cell.length_a   1.000
_cell.length_b   1.000
_cell.length_c   1.000
_cell.angle_alpha   90.00
_cell.angle_beta   90.00
_cell.angle_gamma   90.00
#
_symmetry.space_group_name_H-M   'P 1'
#
loop_
_entity.id
_entity.type
_entity.pdbx_description
1 polymer ?
#
loop_
_entity_poly.entity_id
_entity_poly.type
_entity_poly.pdbx_seq_one_letter_code
_entity_poly.pdbx_strand_id
1 'polypeptide(L)' 'ELPTTYLLNGAVYVARSEWLLEYRNFHGPETVAFPMPLERSVDIDAEIDFLYAELLMREGYYDYN' A
#
# COMPACT_ATOMS: atom_id res chain seq x y z
N GLU A 1 -26.85 -0.57 -0.50
CA GLU A 1 -25.45 -0.54 -1.00
C GLU A 1 -24.51 -0.67 0.19
N LEU A 2 -23.34 -1.29 0.02
CA LEU A 2 -22.33 -1.44 1.08
C LEU A 2 -21.24 -0.38 0.90
N PRO A 3 -20.61 0.10 1.99
CA PRO A 3 -19.54 1.07 1.89
C PRO A 3 -18.31 0.44 1.23
N THR A 4 -17.60 1.24 0.43
CA THR A 4 -16.27 0.88 -0.09
C THR A 4 -15.32 0.66 1.10
N THR A 5 -14.54 -0.41 1.03
CA THR A 5 -13.54 -0.75 2.03
C THR A 5 -12.17 -0.87 1.38
N TYR A 6 -11.12 -0.63 2.16
CA TYR A 6 -9.74 -0.65 1.72
C TYR A 6 -8.92 -1.59 2.60
N LEU A 7 -7.94 -2.26 2.00
CA LEU A 7 -6.95 -3.07 2.70
C LEU A 7 -5.62 -2.31 2.74
N LEU A 8 -4.96 -2.36 3.89
CA LEU A 8 -3.63 -1.79 4.08
C LEU A 8 -2.59 -2.71 3.44
N ASN A 9 -1.75 -2.20 2.54
CA ASN A 9 -0.78 -3.01 1.79
C ASN A 9 0.68 -2.86 2.26
N GLY A 10 0.92 -2.09 3.33
CA GLY A 10 2.27 -1.89 3.88
C GLY A 10 3.20 -0.97 3.08
N ALA A 11 2.82 -0.54 1.88
CA ALA A 11 3.74 0.14 0.96
C ALA A 11 4.13 1.56 1.41
N VAL A 12 3.17 2.35 1.89
CA VAL A 12 3.40 3.75 2.26
C VAL A 12 2.58 4.13 3.50
N TYR A 13 3.26 4.74 4.47
CA TYR A 13 2.65 5.41 5.62
C TYR A 13 3.19 6.83 5.69
N VAL A 14 2.30 7.83 5.69
CA VAL A 14 2.67 9.24 5.78
C VAL A 14 1.90 9.87 6.93
N ALA A 15 2.62 10.51 7.85
CA ALA A 15 2.05 11.27 8.94
C ALA A 15 2.95 12.48 9.25
N ARG A 16 2.36 13.53 9.84
CA ARG A 16 3.17 14.59 10.47
C ARG A 16 3.91 14.00 11.67
N SER A 17 5.19 14.33 11.83
CA SER A 17 6.03 13.77 12.89
C SER A 17 5.46 14.03 14.28
N GLU A 18 4.95 15.23 14.54
CA GLU A 18 4.35 15.63 15.81
C GLU A 18 3.10 14.79 16.11
N TRP A 19 2.26 14.59 15.09
CA TRP A 19 1.06 13.77 15.19
C TRP A 19 1.42 12.31 15.50
N LEU A 20 2.42 11.75 14.81
CA LEU A 20 2.86 10.37 15.07
C LEU A 20 3.44 10.19 16.47
N LEU A 21 4.18 11.17 16.98
CA LEU A 21 4.73 11.12 18.35
C LEU A 21 3.65 11.17 19.43
N GLU A 22 2.58 11.92 19.18
CA GLU A 22 1.41 12.02 20.07
C GLU A 22 0.56 10.74 20.04
N TYR A 23 0.15 10.30 18.84
CA TYR A 23 -0.78 9.19 18.66
C TYR A 23 -0.11 7.81 18.75
N ARG A 24 1.20 7.73 18.52
CA ARG A 24 2.02 6.51 18.57
C ARG A 24 1.47 5.35 17.71
N ASN A 25 0.75 5.70 16.65
CA ASN A 25 0.13 4.77 15.72
C ASN A 25 -0.08 5.50 14.38
N PHE A 26 -0.09 4.78 13.27
CA PHE A 26 -0.46 5.32 11.95
C PHE A 26 -1.98 5.24 11.68
N HIS A 27 -2.72 4.56 12.56
CA HIS A 27 -4.17 4.42 12.48
C HIS A 27 -4.85 5.30 13.54
N GLY A 28 -5.68 6.24 13.10
CA GLY A 28 -6.46 7.13 13.93
C GLY A 28 -7.64 7.76 13.17
N PRO A 29 -8.42 8.64 13.82
CA PRO A 29 -9.61 9.25 13.22
C PRO A 29 -9.33 10.09 11.96
N GLU A 30 -8.10 10.60 11.81
CA GLU A 30 -7.65 11.39 10.66
C GLU A 30 -7.02 10.54 9.54
N THR A 31 -6.89 9.22 9.73
CA THR A 31 -6.28 8.34 8.73
C THR A 31 -7.17 8.24 7.49
N VAL A 32 -6.58 8.50 6.34
CA VAL A 32 -7.22 8.35 5.03
C VAL A 32 -6.49 7.32 4.18
N ALA A 33 -7.22 6.61 3.32
CA ALA A 33 -6.63 5.66 2.39
C ALA A 33 -6.08 6.38 1.14
N PHE A 34 -4.93 5.93 0.65
CA PHE A 34 -4.46 6.23 -0.69
C PHE A 34 -4.64 4.97 -1.55
N PRO A 35 -5.67 4.91 -2.41
CA PRO A 35 -5.95 3.71 -3.20
C PRO A 35 -4.81 3.40 -4.16
N MET A 36 -4.35 2.15 -4.12
CA MET A 36 -3.32 1.62 -5.00
C MET A 36 -3.88 0.40 -5.76
N PRO A 37 -3.64 0.27 -7.07
CA PRO A 37 -3.96 -0.95 -7.80
C PRO A 37 -3.30 -2.19 -7.18
N LEU A 38 -3.90 -3.36 -7.36
CA LEU A 38 -3.42 -4.60 -6.75
C LEU A 38 -2.03 -4.97 -7.28
N GLU A 39 -1.80 -4.74 -8.56
CA GLU A 39 -0.55 -5.04 -9.27
C GLU A 39 0.62 -4.20 -8.76
N ARG A 40 0.31 -3.07 -8.10
CA ARG A 40 1.29 -2.20 -7.44
C ARG A 40 1.41 -2.44 -5.93
N SER A 41 0.60 -3.35 -5.38
CA SER A 41 0.46 -3.62 -3.95
C SER A 41 1.06 -4.97 -3.53
N VAL A 42 2.03 -5.49 -4.28
CA VAL A 42 2.68 -6.77 -3.96
C VAL A 42 3.54 -6.63 -2.70
N ASP A 43 3.26 -7.45 -1.69
CA ASP A 43 4.09 -7.61 -0.49
C ASP A 43 4.98 -8.85 -0.65
N ILE A 44 6.27 -8.73 -0.37
CA ILE A 44 7.25 -9.79 -0.67
C ILE A 44 7.62 -10.51 0.63
N ASP A 45 6.91 -11.60 0.92
CA ASP A 45 7.14 -12.46 2.08
C ASP A 45 7.85 -13.78 1.72
N ALA A 46 7.66 -14.24 0.48
CA ALA A 46 8.19 -15.48 -0.05
C ALA A 46 8.74 -15.33 -1.47
N GLU A 47 9.49 -16.33 -1.92
CA GLU A 47 10.11 -16.36 -3.26
C GLU A 47 9.06 -16.24 -4.38
N ILE A 48 7.86 -16.80 -4.17
CA ILE A 48 6.77 -16.70 -5.16
C ILE A 48 6.27 -15.27 -5.36
N ASP A 49 6.28 -14.44 -4.32
CA ASP A 49 5.86 -13.05 -4.39
C ASP A 49 6.84 -12.22 -5.22
N PHE A 50 8.15 -12.54 -5.07
CA PHE A 50 9.21 -11.92 -5.87
C PHE A 50 9.08 -12.27 -7.36
N LEU A 51 8.84 -13.55 -7.68
CA LEU A 51 8.61 -13.98 -9.07
C LEU A 51 7.38 -13.30 -9.68
N TYR A 52 6.32 -13.12 -8.88
CA TYR A 52 5.12 -12.43 -9.31
C TYR A 52 5.38 -10.93 -9.56
N ALA A 53 6.09 -10.25 -8.66
CA ALA A 53 6.49 -8.86 -8.85
C ALA A 53 7.34 -8.68 -10.13
N GLU A 54 8.29 -9.58 -10.40
CA GLU A 54 9.10 -9.55 -11.61
C GLU A 54 8.25 -9.69 -12.89
N LEU A 55 7.27 -10.61 -12.88
CA LEU A 55 6.34 -10.76 -13.99
C LEU A 55 5.57 -9.46 -14.26
N LEU A 56 5.01 -8.84 -13.22
CA LEU A 56 4.25 -7.60 -13.36
C LEU A 56 5.09 -6.45 -13.91
N MET A 57 6.37 -6.34 -13.49
CA MET A 57 7.30 -5.37 -14.03
C MET A 57 7.57 -5.61 -15.52
N ARG A 58 7.77 -6.86 -15.95
CA ARG A 58 8.01 -7.21 -17.35
C ARG A 58 6.82 -6.93 -18.26
N GLU A 59 5.60 -7.09 -17.74
CA GLU A 59 4.35 -6.84 -18.47
C GLU A 59 3.93 -5.36 -18.47
N GLY A 60 4.75 -4.46 -17.89
CA GLY A 60 4.53 -3.01 -17.96
C GLY A 60 3.51 -2.46 -16.95
N TYR A 61 3.11 -3.24 -15.92
CA TYR A 61 2.18 -2.76 -14.87
C TYR A 61 2.77 -1.63 -13.99
N TYR A 62 4.04 -1.30 -14.20
CA TYR A 62 4.76 -0.24 -13.49
C TYR A 62 5.24 0.89 -14.43
N ASP A 63 4.90 0.84 -15.71
CA ASP A 63 5.25 1.91 -16.65
C ASP A 63 4.33 3.12 -16.45
N TYR A 64 4.94 4.27 -16.17
CA TYR A 64 4.27 5.57 -16.17
C TYR A 64 4.15 6.09 -17.61
N ASN A 65 3.37 5.41 -18.44
CA ASN A 65 2.97 5.90 -19.77
C ASN A 65 1.48 6.26 -19.79
#